data_AF-A0A9X9F2U2-F1
#
_entry.id   AF-A0A9X9F2U2-F1
#
_cell.length_a   1.000
_cell.length_b   1.000
_cell.length_c   1.000
_cell.angle_alpha   90.00
_cell.angle_beta   90.00
_cell.angle_gamma   90.00
#
_symmetry.space_group_name_H-M   'P 1'
#
loop_
_entity.id
_entity.type
_entity.pdbx_description
1 polymer ?
#
loop_
_entity_poly.entity_id
_entity_poly.type
_entity_poly.pdbx_seq_one_letter_code
_entity_poly.pdbx_strand_id
1 'polypeptide(L)' 'LMICSAILYVSYAAYDIWSYRFKANDDVKTDAGIVLGAASWNGKPSPVFKERINHAISLYKNGNIKKIIFTGGTKF' A
#
# COMPACT_ATOMS: atom_id res chain seq x y z
N LEU A 1 23.95 16.79 -23.61
CA LEU A 1 23.77 15.32 -23.58
C LEU A 1 23.51 14.79 -22.17
N MET A 2 24.41 14.98 -21.21
CA MET A 2 24.27 14.45 -19.84
C MET A 2 23.05 15.01 -19.06
N ILE A 3 22.74 16.30 -19.24
CA ILE A 3 21.56 16.94 -18.62
C ILE A 3 20.27 16.41 -19.25
N CYS A 4 20.25 16.24 -20.58
CA CYS A 4 19.09 15.69 -21.30
C CYS A 4 18.81 14.24 -20.89
N SER A 5 19.84 13.41 -20.72
CA SER A 5 19.66 12.04 -20.24
C SER A 5 19.16 11.98 -18.79
N ALA A 6 19.64 12.88 -17.93
CA ALA A 6 19.15 12.98 -16.55
C ALA A 6 17.66 13.39 -16.49
N ILE A 7 17.26 14.39 -17.29
CA ILE A 7 15.86 14.82 -17.38
C ILE A 7 14.96 13.68 -17.89
N LEU A 8 15.37 13.00 -18.97
CA LEU A 8 14.63 11.85 -19.50
C LEU A 8 14.47 10.73 -18.47
N TYR A 9 15.52 10.43 -17.71
CA TYR A 9 15.48 9.42 -16.67
C TYR A 9 14.51 9.79 -15.54
N VAL A 10 14.56 11.03 -15.04
CA VAL A 10 13.64 11.51 -14.00
C VAL A 10 12.19 11.52 -14.50
N SER A 11 11.94 11.97 -15.73
CA SER A 11 10.61 11.94 -16.33
C SER A 11 10.09 10.51 -16.51
N TYR A 12 10.95 9.57 -16.92
CA TYR A 12 10.59 8.16 -17.02
C TYR A 12 10.24 7.56 -15.66
N ALA A 13 11.07 7.80 -14.63
CA ALA A 13 10.81 7.31 -13.28
C ALA A 13 9.51 7.90 -12.70
N ALA A 14 9.26 9.19 -12.92
CA ALA A 14 8.01 9.84 -12.51
C ALA A 14 6.79 9.23 -13.23
N TYR A 15 6.90 8.97 -14.53
CA TYR A 15 5.85 8.33 -15.32
C TYR A 15 5.58 6.90 -14.82
N ASP A 16 6.62 6.12 -14.55
CA ASP A 16 6.50 4.74 -14.07
C ASP A 16 5.77 4.68 -12.72
N ILE A 17 6.19 5.51 -11.75
CA ILE A 17 5.54 5.65 -10.44
C ILE A 17 4.07 6.05 -10.59
N TRP A 18 3.78 7.02 -11.45
CA TRP A 18 2.42 7.48 -11.70
C TRP A 18 1.55 6.40 -12.35
N SER A 19 2.11 5.63 -13.28
CA SER A 19 1.39 4.55 -13.96
C SER A 19 1.09 3.37 -13.04
N TYR A 20 1.97 3.10 -12.06
CA TYR A 20 1.83 1.98 -11.14
C TYR A 20 0.55 2.04 -10.31
N ARG A 21 0.03 3.24 -10.01
CA ARG A 21 -1.23 3.43 -9.29
C ARG A 21 -2.44 2.80 -9.99
N PHE A 22 -2.39 2.66 -11.31
CA PHE A 22 -3.45 2.07 -12.12
C PHE A 22 -3.29 0.56 -12.33
N LYS A 23 -2.12 0.00 -12.01
CA LYS A 23 -1.85 -1.45 -12.07
C LYS A 23 -2.35 -2.19 -10.83
N ALA A 24 -2.57 -1.49 -9.71
CA ALA A 24 -3.19 -2.06 -8.52
C ALA A 24 -4.67 -2.38 -8.84
N ASN A 25 -4.93 -3.61 -9.28
CA ASN A 25 -6.27 -4.14 -9.44
C ASN A 25 -6.88 -4.43 -8.07
N ASP A 26 -7.29 -3.37 -7.38
CA ASP A 26 -7.99 -3.44 -6.09
C ASP A 26 -9.42 -3.98 -6.24
N ASP A 27 -9.93 -4.10 -7.48
CA ASP A 27 -11.30 -4.54 -7.75
C ASP A 27 -11.48 -6.07 -7.75
N VAL A 28 -10.40 -6.83 -7.48
CA VAL A 28 -10.47 -8.28 -7.38
C VAL A 28 -11.19 -8.67 -6.09
N LYS A 29 -12.31 -9.41 -6.23
CA LYS A 29 -13.04 -9.95 -5.08
C LYS A 29 -12.32 -11.17 -4.51
N THR A 30 -12.04 -11.15 -3.21
CA THR A 30 -11.40 -12.24 -2.47
C THR A 30 -12.07 -12.45 -1.09
N ASP A 31 -11.80 -13.58 -0.45
CA ASP A 31 -12.44 -13.89 0.84
C ASP A 31 -11.81 -13.16 2.04
N ALA A 32 -10.51 -12.87 1.98
CA ALA A 32 -9.81 -12.18 3.06
C ALA A 32 -8.61 -11.37 2.56
N GLY A 33 -8.37 -10.21 3.19
CA GLY A 33 -7.14 -9.44 3.08
C GLY A 33 -6.26 -9.65 4.31
N ILE A 34 -4.96 -9.86 4.12
CA ILE A 34 -3.98 -10.01 5.21
C ILE A 34 -3.18 -8.72 5.33
N VAL A 35 -3.23 -8.09 6.49
CA VAL A 35 -2.39 -6.94 6.83
C VAL A 35 -1.15 -7.44 7.57
N LEU A 36 -0.01 -7.34 6.90
CA LEU A 36 1.28 -7.70 7.49
C LEU A 36 1.65 -6.71 8.59
N GLY A 37 1.98 -7.25 9.77
CA GLY A 37 2.45 -6.48 10.91
C GLY A 37 3.64 -5.60 10.55
N ALA A 38 3.65 -4.39 11.10
CA ALA A 38 4.75 -3.44 10.96
C ALA A 38 4.97 -2.72 12.29
N ALA A 39 6.06 -1.94 12.39
CA ALA A 39 6.42 -1.26 13.62
C ALA A 39 5.27 -0.41 14.19
N SER A 40 5.11 -0.48 15.52
CA SER A 40 4.26 0.39 16.32
C SER A 40 5.15 1.31 17.14
N TRP A 41 4.81 2.59 17.23
CA TRP A 41 5.52 3.59 18.01
C TRP A 41 4.61 4.04 19.15
N ASN A 42 4.95 3.68 20.39
CA ASN A 42 4.20 4.05 21.60
C ASN A 42 2.70 3.73 21.50
N GLY A 43 2.37 2.49 21.08
CA GLY A 43 0.98 2.05 20.90
C GLY A 43 0.26 2.63 19.68
N LYS A 44 0.92 3.41 18.81
CA LYS A 44 0.36 3.92 17.56
C LYS A 44 0.99 3.23 16.35
N PRO A 45 0.21 2.88 15.32
CA PRO A 45 0.76 2.34 14.09
C PRO A 45 1.75 3.34 13.47
N SER A 46 2.90 2.85 13.01
CA SER A 46 3.79 3.66 12.17
C SER A 46 3.05 4.18 10.94
N PRO A 47 3.52 5.28 10.29
CA PRO A 47 2.84 5.85 9.12
C PRO A 47 2.55 4.80 8.03
N VAL A 48 3.51 3.91 7.77
CA VAL A 48 3.36 2.81 6.81
C VAL A 48 2.31 1.80 7.26
N PHE A 49 2.30 1.43 8.54
CA PHE A 49 1.32 0.48 9.06
C PHE A 49 -0.10 1.05 9.00
N LYS A 50 -0.25 2.34 9.34
CA LYS A 50 -1.52 3.07 9.27
C LYS A 50 -2.09 3.05 7.85
N GLU A 51 -1.28 3.34 6.84
CA GLU A 51 -1.78 3.33 5.46
C GLU A 51 -2.15 1.94 4.97
N ARG A 52 -1.43 0.89 5.40
CA ARG A 52 -1.83 -0.50 5.10
C ARG A 52 -3.16 -0.87 5.73
N ILE A 53 -3.39 -0.44 6.97
CA ILE A 53 -4.68 -0.62 7.67
C ILE A 53 -5.79 0.11 6.91
N ASN A 54 -5.55 1.37 6.52
CA ASN A 54 -6.51 2.17 5.76
C ASN A 54 -6.88 1.51 4.42
N HIS A 55 -5.89 0.97 3.71
CA HIS A 55 -6.10 0.27 2.45
C HIS A 55 -6.97 -0.99 2.63
N ALA A 56 -6.67 -1.81 3.63
CA ALA A 56 -7.49 -2.99 3.94
C ALA A 56 -8.93 -2.60 4.33
N ILE A 57 -9.11 -1.52 5.08
CA ILE A 57 -10.45 -0.98 5.42
C ILE A 57 -11.18 -0.52 4.15
N SER A 58 -10.50 0.14 3.21
CA SER A 58 -11.07 0.55 1.93
C SER A 58 -11.58 -0.66 1.14
N LEU A 59 -10.74 -1.69 0.98
CA LEU A 59 -11.11 -2.93 0.29
C LEU A 59 -12.30 -3.65 0.94
N TYR A 60 -12.36 -3.65 2.28
CA TYR A 60 -13.48 -4.23 3.02
C TYR A 60 -14.78 -3.45 2.79
N LYS A 61 -14.73 -2.11 2.86
CA LYS A 61 -15.88 -1.23 2.62
C LYS A 61 -16.39 -1.29 1.18
N ASN A 62 -15.49 -1.45 0.22
CA ASN A 62 -15.83 -1.60 -1.20
C ASN A 62 -16.34 -3.01 -1.54
N GLY A 63 -16.33 -3.95 -0.57
CA GLY A 63 -16.80 -5.32 -0.77
C GLY A 63 -15.83 -6.20 -1.57
N ASN A 64 -14.59 -5.75 -1.77
CA ASN A 64 -13.53 -6.53 -2.42
C ASN A 64 -12.99 -7.63 -1.51
N ILE A 65 -13.06 -7.46 -0.19
CA ILE A 65 -12.71 -8.50 0.80
C ILE A 65 -13.80 -8.66 1.86
N LYS A 66 -13.99 -9.90 2.37
CA LYS A 66 -14.99 -10.19 3.41
C LYS A 66 -14.43 -10.21 4.83
N LYS A 67 -13.11 -10.36 4.98
CA LYS A 67 -12.42 -10.45 6.27
C LYS A 67 -11.08 -9.73 6.21
N ILE A 68 -10.67 -9.14 7.33
CA ILE A 68 -9.34 -8.55 7.50
C ILE A 68 -8.60 -9.39 8.55
N ILE A 69 -7.42 -9.89 8.21
CA ILE A 69 -6.56 -10.67 9.12
C ILE A 69 -5.32 -9.84 9.42
N PHE A 70 -5.08 -9.54 10.69
CA PHE A 70 -3.85 -8.88 11.13
C PHE A 70 -2.82 -9.91 11.54
N THR A 71 -1.56 -9.65 11.22
CA THR A 71 -0.42 -10.46 11.67
C THR A 71 0.54 -9.59 12.49
N GLY A 72 1.26 -10.18 13.44
CA GLY A 72 2.21 -9.46 14.31
C GLY A 72 2.11 -9.87 15.78
N GLY A 73 2.94 -9.27 16.62
CA GLY A 73 2.95 -9.50 18.06
C GLY A 73 1.88 -8.68 18.79
N THR A 74 1.37 -9.21 19.91
CA THR A 74 0.38 -8.54 20.78
C THR A 74 1.00 -7.56 21.77
N LYS A 75 2.34 -7.46 21.81
CA LYS A 75 3.08 -6.54 22.68
C LYS A 75 3.37 -5.25 21.91
N PHE A 76 2.56 -4.24 22.20
CA PHE A 76 2.73 -2.85 21.77
C PHE A 76 3.47 -2.04 22.84
#